data_AF-A0A382GWS4-F1
#
_entry.id   AF-A0A382GWS4-F1
#
_cell.length_a   1.000
_cell.length_b   1.000
_cell.length_c   1.000
_cell.angle_alpha   90.00
_cell.angle_beta   90.00
_cell.angle_gamma   90.00
#
_symmetry.space_group_name_H-M   'P 1'
#
loop_
_entity.id
_entity.type
_entity.pdbx_description
1 polymer ?
#
loop_
_entity_poly.entity_id
_entity_poly.type
_entity_poly.pdbx_seq_one_letter_code
_entity_poly.pdbx_strand_id
1 'polypeptide(L)'
;MRKEPVLQDVQNTSKQITPFVHRTPVLTSQSVNSIIDGEVFFKCENFQKTGSFKMRGASNAVLSLSEEESKRGVVTVSSGNHGAALACAAKLNGMKSHVVTPKNTQQVKIDAMKGYGANLIYCEPSVESRESTFI
;
A
#
# COMPACT_ATOMS: atom_id res chain seq x y z
N MET A 1 17.86 15.50 6.36
CA MET A 1 17.95 14.32 5.46
C MET A 1 17.30 13.13 6.13
N ARG A 2 16.37 12.43 5.46
CA ARG A 2 15.89 11.14 5.99
C ARG A 2 17.03 10.14 5.89
N LYS A 3 17.39 9.52 7.01
CA LYS A 3 18.41 8.47 7.06
C LYS A 3 17.92 7.25 6.28
N GLU A 4 18.82 6.56 5.58
CA GLU A 4 18.47 5.29 4.94
C GLU A 4 17.97 4.28 5.98
N PRO A 5 16.93 3.49 5.66
CA PRO A 5 16.37 2.54 6.61
C PRO A 5 17.37 1.43 6.92
N VAL A 6 17.46 1.07 8.20
CA VAL A 6 18.25 -0.06 8.69
C VAL A 6 17.34 -1.23 9.09
N LEU A 7 17.94 -2.41 9.33
CA LEU A 7 17.20 -3.60 9.75
C LEU A 7 16.29 -3.34 10.98
N GLN A 8 16.76 -2.51 11.92
CA GLN A 8 16.01 -2.17 13.12
C GLN A 8 14.69 -1.47 12.79
N ASP A 9 14.66 -0.62 11.75
CA ASP A 9 13.44 0.07 11.31
C ASP A 9 12.41 -0.96 10.82
N VAL A 10 12.83 -1.93 10.02
CA VAL A 10 11.95 -3.01 9.53
C VAL A 10 11.40 -3.86 10.68
N GLN A 11 12.24 -4.19 11.67
CA GLN A 11 11.82 -4.95 12.84
C GLN A 11 10.82 -4.17 13.71
N ASN A 12 11.04 -2.87 13.90
CA ASN A 12 10.14 -2.00 14.64
C ASN A 12 8.80 -1.85 13.91
N THR A 13 8.84 -1.56 12.60
CA THR A 13 7.66 -1.51 11.74
C THR A 13 6.86 -2.80 11.81
N SER A 14 7.51 -3.97 11.75
CA SER A 14 6.84 -5.28 11.83
C SER A 14 5.95 -5.41 13.06
N LYS A 15 6.44 -4.97 14.22
CA LYS A 15 5.66 -4.96 15.48
C LYS A 15 4.49 -3.98 15.41
N GLN A 16 4.75 -2.75 14.94
CA GLN A 16 3.75 -1.67 14.90
C GLN A 16 2.59 -1.96 13.94
N ILE A 17 2.86 -2.52 12.76
CA ILE A 17 1.83 -2.75 11.73
C ILE A 17 1.03 -4.03 11.96
N THR A 18 1.44 -4.90 12.90
CA THR A 18 0.83 -6.22 13.13
C THR A 18 -0.70 -6.18 13.28
N PRO A 19 -1.31 -5.24 14.02
CA PRO A 19 -2.78 -5.15 14.14
C PRO A 19 -3.48 -4.84 12.80
N PHE A 20 -2.75 -4.26 11.85
CA PHE A 20 -3.31 -3.70 10.61
C PHE A 20 -3.07 -4.60 9.40
N VAL A 21 -2.20 -5.61 9.48
CA VAL A 21 -1.82 -6.48 8.35
C VAL A 21 -2.03 -7.95 8.65
N HIS A 22 -2.18 -8.77 7.61
CA HIS A 22 -2.16 -10.22 7.73
C HIS A 22 -0.73 -10.75 7.85
N ARG A 23 -0.55 -11.76 8.72
CA ARG A 23 0.60 -12.68 8.64
C ARG A 23 0.31 -13.71 7.55
N THR A 24 0.62 -13.33 6.31
CA THR A 24 0.37 -14.12 5.10
C THR A 24 1.05 -15.49 5.15
N PRO A 25 0.46 -16.52 4.52
CA PRO A 25 1.05 -17.86 4.52
C PRO A 25 2.32 -17.90 3.67
N VAL A 26 3.06 -18.99 3.85
CA VAL A 26 4.10 -19.44 2.93
C VAL A 26 3.59 -20.71 2.29
N LEU A 27 3.52 -20.73 0.95
CA LEU A 27 3.13 -21.92 0.20
C LEU A 27 4.36 -22.51 -0.49
N THR A 28 4.28 -23.79 -0.85
CA THR A 28 5.30 -24.52 -1.62
C THR A 28 4.62 -25.30 -2.74
N SER A 29 5.38 -25.79 -3.71
CA SER A 29 4.86 -26.62 -4.80
C SER A 29 5.90 -27.65 -5.23
N GLN A 30 5.53 -28.93 -5.14
CA GLN A 30 6.41 -30.03 -5.56
C GLN A 30 6.78 -29.93 -7.04
N SER A 31 5.82 -29.62 -7.91
CA SER A 31 6.08 -29.45 -9.35
C SER A 31 7.08 -28.33 -9.62
N VAL A 32 6.98 -27.21 -8.90
CA VAL A 32 7.95 -26.10 -9.04
C VAL A 32 9.32 -26.52 -8.52
N ASN A 33 9.37 -27.19 -7.37
CA ASN A 33 10.61 -27.69 -6.80
C ASN A 33 11.35 -28.63 -7.77
N SER A 34 10.62 -29.53 -8.45
CA SER A 34 11.19 -30.43 -9.46
C SER A 34 11.72 -29.71 -10.70
N ILE A 35 11.08 -28.61 -11.13
CA ILE A 35 11.56 -27.81 -12.28
C ILE A 35 12.87 -27.10 -11.95
N ILE A 36 13.03 -26.63 -10.72
CA ILE A 36 14.15 -25.78 -10.29
C ILE A 36 15.28 -26.62 -9.67
N ASP A 37 15.03 -27.90 -9.40
CA ASP A 37 15.90 -28.79 -8.61
C ASP A 37 16.28 -28.16 -7.26
N GLY A 38 15.26 -27.70 -6.52
CA GLY A 38 15.44 -27.02 -5.24
C GLY A 38 14.13 -26.75 -4.49
N GLU A 39 14.22 -26.14 -3.32
CA GLU A 39 13.05 -25.80 -2.50
C GLU A 39 12.60 -24.35 -2.72
N VAL A 40 11.36 -24.15 -3.18
CA VAL A 40 10.79 -22.81 -3.38
C VAL A 40 9.67 -22.52 -2.39
N PHE A 41 9.80 -21.37 -1.72
CA PHE A 41 8.85 -20.87 -0.74
C PHE A 41 8.20 -19.58 -1.23
N PHE A 42 6.89 -19.60 -1.43
CA PHE A 42 6.11 -18.46 -1.89
C PHE A 42 5.54 -17.68 -0.71
N LYS A 43 6.06 -16.48 -0.46
CA LYS A 43 5.45 -15.56 0.51
C LYS A 43 4.25 -14.84 -0.12
N CYS A 44 3.04 -15.32 0.17
CA CYS A 44 1.82 -14.97 -0.57
C CYS A 44 1.21 -13.62 -0.16
N GLU A 45 1.85 -12.51 -0.54
CA GLU A 45 1.34 -11.16 -0.27
C GLU A 45 0.11 -10.78 -1.12
N ASN A 46 -0.27 -11.60 -2.10
CA ASN A 46 -1.57 -11.52 -2.76
C ASN A 46 -2.75 -11.79 -1.78
N PHE A 47 -2.51 -12.45 -0.64
CA PHE A 47 -3.49 -12.64 0.44
C PHE A 47 -3.41 -11.57 1.55
N GLN A 48 -2.57 -10.56 1.37
CA GLN A 48 -2.56 -9.41 2.27
C GLN A 48 -3.88 -8.63 2.11
N LYS A 49 -4.25 -7.85 3.13
CA LYS A 49 -5.30 -6.83 2.96
C LYS A 49 -5.00 -5.99 1.72
N THR A 50 -6.04 -5.59 1.02
CA THR A 50 -5.97 -4.87 -0.26
C THR A 50 -5.26 -5.66 -1.39
N GLY A 51 -5.02 -6.96 -1.21
CA GLY A 51 -4.50 -7.87 -2.25
C GLY A 51 -3.01 -7.71 -2.59
N SER A 52 -2.22 -6.98 -1.80
CA SER A 52 -0.78 -6.86 -2.07
C SER A 52 0.04 -6.44 -0.84
N PHE A 53 1.37 -6.60 -0.94
CA PHE A 53 2.32 -6.22 0.11
C PHE A 53 2.29 -4.73 0.47
N LYS A 54 1.74 -3.86 -0.39
CA LYS A 54 1.73 -2.41 -0.19
C LYS A 54 0.99 -1.96 1.06
N MET A 55 0.08 -2.78 1.60
CA MET A 55 -0.55 -2.52 2.89
C MET A 55 0.47 -2.32 4.01
N ARG A 56 1.61 -3.03 3.96
CA ARG A 56 2.65 -2.94 5.01
C ARG A 56 3.28 -1.56 5.06
N GLY A 57 3.77 -1.08 3.92
CA GLY A 57 4.37 0.25 3.80
C GLY A 57 3.36 1.38 4.04
N ALA A 58 2.13 1.23 3.53
CA ALA A 58 1.07 2.19 3.77
C ALA A 58 0.70 2.30 5.27
N SER A 59 0.58 1.16 5.96
CA SER A 59 0.32 1.15 7.41
C SER A 59 1.47 1.79 8.17
N ASN A 60 2.73 1.47 7.82
CA ASN A 60 3.89 2.09 8.42
C ASN A 60 3.89 3.62 8.25
N ALA A 61 3.65 4.09 7.01
CA ALA A 61 3.63 5.52 6.70
C ALA A 61 2.54 6.26 7.49
N VAL A 62 1.32 5.71 7.56
CA VAL A 62 0.20 6.29 8.31
C VAL A 62 0.49 6.33 9.81
N LEU A 63 1.02 5.25 10.38
CA LEU A 63 1.35 5.17 11.81
C LEU A 63 2.55 6.03 12.22
N SER A 64 3.39 6.44 11.26
CA SER A 64 4.57 7.29 11.53
C SER A 64 4.25 8.79 11.58
N LEU A 65 3.02 9.19 11.25
CA LEU A 65 2.62 10.59 11.25
C LEU A 65 2.39 11.07 12.68
N SER A 66 2.80 12.32 12.95
CA SER A 66 2.39 13.01 14.16
C SER A 66 0.88 13.26 14.17
N GLU A 67 0.32 13.58 15.33
CA GLU A 67 -1.11 13.91 15.45
C GLU A 67 -1.52 15.08 14.53
N GLU A 68 -0.68 16.12 14.46
CA GLU A 68 -0.91 17.29 13.60
C GLU A 68 -0.83 16.95 12.11
N GLU A 69 0.07 16.04 11.71
CA GLU A 69 0.10 15.54 10.34
C GLU A 69 -1.12 14.66 10.03
N SER A 70 -1.52 13.81 10.98
CA SER A 70 -2.66 12.91 10.83
C SER A 70 -3.98 13.66 10.60
N LYS A 71 -4.19 14.79 11.30
CA LYS A 71 -5.36 15.67 11.12
C LYS A 71 -5.48 16.24 9.70
N ARG A 72 -4.37 16.41 8.99
CA ARG A 72 -4.35 16.89 7.59
C ARG A 72 -4.69 15.79 6.57
N GLY A 73 -4.68 14.52 6.98
CA GLY A 73 -4.89 13.38 6.10
C GLY A 73 -3.65 13.04 5.27
N VAL A 74 -3.81 12.10 4.33
CA VAL A 74 -2.74 11.61 3.46
C VAL A 74 -3.10 11.72 1.99
N VAL A 75 -2.09 11.88 1.14
CA VAL A 75 -2.23 11.92 -0.31
C VAL A 75 -1.20 11.00 -0.98
N THR A 76 -1.57 10.40 -2.11
CA THR A 76 -0.63 9.69 -3.00
C THR A 76 -1.05 9.80 -4.45
N VAL A 77 -0.09 9.65 -5.37
CA VAL A 77 -0.42 9.29 -6.75
C VAL A 77 -0.31 7.78 -6.89
N SER A 78 -1.39 7.15 -7.30
CA SER A 78 -1.35 5.74 -7.64
C SER A 78 -2.44 5.37 -8.63
N SER A 79 -2.06 4.57 -9.63
CA SER A 79 -2.99 3.89 -10.54
C SER A 79 -3.34 2.47 -10.07
N GLY A 80 -3.14 2.12 -8.79
CA GLY A 80 -3.45 0.78 -8.30
C GLY A 80 -3.12 0.50 -6.83
N ASN A 81 -2.40 -0.60 -6.58
CA ASN A 81 -2.27 -1.22 -5.25
C ASN A 81 -1.87 -0.26 -4.13
N HIS A 82 -1.08 0.79 -4.40
CA HIS A 82 -0.66 1.71 -3.35
C HIS A 82 -1.81 2.62 -2.92
N GLY A 83 -2.62 3.11 -3.86
CA GLY A 83 -3.80 3.91 -3.58
C GLY A 83 -4.79 3.16 -2.68
N ALA A 84 -5.08 1.90 -3.02
CA ALA A 84 -5.96 1.06 -2.21
C ALA A 84 -5.35 0.76 -0.81
N ALA A 85 -4.05 0.48 -0.75
CA ALA A 85 -3.35 0.26 0.51
C ALA A 85 -3.35 1.49 1.43
N LEU A 86 -3.05 2.68 0.89
CA LEU A 86 -3.05 3.93 1.65
C LEU A 86 -4.46 4.31 2.10
N ALA A 87 -5.46 4.17 1.24
CA ALA A 87 -6.86 4.42 1.59
C ALA A 87 -7.33 3.48 2.71
N CYS A 88 -7.00 2.18 2.63
CA CYS A 88 -7.33 1.23 3.67
C CYS A 88 -6.63 1.56 4.99
N ALA A 89 -5.31 1.85 4.96
CA ALA A 89 -4.55 2.22 6.14
C ALA A 89 -5.07 3.51 6.80
N ALA A 90 -5.39 4.53 6.00
CA ALA A 90 -5.98 5.78 6.49
C ALA A 90 -7.35 5.54 7.14
N LYS A 91 -8.25 4.78 6.48
CA LYS A 91 -9.57 4.43 7.02
C LYS A 91 -9.48 3.70 8.36
N LEU A 92 -8.57 2.73 8.48
CA LEU A 92 -8.35 1.98 9.73
C LEU A 92 -7.85 2.86 10.88
N ASN A 93 -7.25 4.01 10.58
CA ASN A 93 -6.74 4.96 11.57
C ASN A 93 -7.59 6.24 11.65
N GLY A 94 -8.81 6.25 11.10
CA GLY A 94 -9.72 7.40 11.17
C GLY A 94 -9.28 8.63 10.37
N MET A 95 -8.39 8.46 9.40
CA MET A 95 -7.81 9.55 8.61
C MET A 95 -8.47 9.69 7.23
N LYS A 96 -8.49 10.93 6.71
CA LYS A 96 -8.85 11.19 5.32
C LYS A 96 -7.73 10.73 4.39
N SER A 97 -8.08 10.18 3.23
CA SER A 97 -7.13 9.85 2.18
C SER A 97 -7.55 10.43 0.84
N HIS A 98 -6.57 10.93 0.10
CA HIS A 98 -6.71 11.46 -1.25
C HIS A 98 -5.84 10.65 -2.19
N VAL A 99 -6.40 10.18 -3.31
CA VAL A 99 -5.64 9.41 -4.29
C VAL A 99 -5.77 10.03 -5.66
N VAL A 100 -4.65 10.56 -6.15
CA VAL A 100 -4.53 11.04 -7.52
C VAL A 100 -4.35 9.83 -8.44
N THR A 101 -5.22 9.65 -9.41
CA THR A 101 -5.24 8.48 -10.28
C THR A 101 -5.52 8.84 -11.74
N PRO A 102 -4.88 8.21 -12.74
CA PRO A 102 -5.18 8.46 -14.14
C PRO A 102 -6.63 8.13 -14.52
N LYS A 103 -7.23 8.90 -15.44
CA LYS A 103 -8.59 8.64 -15.96
C LYS A 103 -8.76 7.25 -16.60
N ASN A 104 -7.69 6.67 -17.14
CA ASN A 104 -7.70 5.33 -17.74
C ASN A 104 -7.42 4.18 -16.74
N THR A 105 -7.46 4.46 -15.44
CA THR A 105 -7.26 3.43 -14.41
C THR A 105 -8.38 2.40 -14.45
N GLN A 106 -8.02 1.12 -14.38
CA GLN A 106 -8.99 0.01 -14.38
C GLN A 106 -10.05 0.18 -13.28
N GLN A 107 -11.32 -0.03 -13.64
CA GLN A 107 -12.46 0.22 -12.75
C GLN A 107 -12.35 -0.54 -11.42
N VAL A 108 -11.91 -1.80 -11.45
CA VAL A 108 -11.71 -2.60 -10.22
C VAL A 108 -10.78 -1.94 -9.20
N LYS A 109 -9.78 -1.18 -9.66
CA LYS A 109 -8.84 -0.45 -8.78
C LYS A 109 -9.47 0.82 -8.25
N ILE A 110 -10.24 1.53 -9.09
CA ILE A 110 -11.04 2.69 -8.68
C ILE A 110 -12.02 2.29 -7.58
N ASP A 111 -12.74 1.19 -7.76
CA ASP A 111 -13.74 0.69 -6.82
C ASP A 111 -13.09 0.26 -5.51
N ALA A 112 -11.93 -0.40 -5.55
CA ALA A 112 -11.17 -0.73 -4.35
C ALA A 112 -10.79 0.52 -3.54
N MET A 113 -10.26 1.56 -4.19
CA MET A 113 -9.90 2.81 -3.53
C MET A 113 -11.13 3.52 -2.92
N LYS A 114 -12.22 3.61 -3.69
CA LYS A 114 -13.49 4.19 -3.22
C LYS A 114 -14.11 3.39 -2.07
N GLY A 115 -14.07 2.06 -2.10
CA GLY A 115 -14.57 1.18 -1.04
C GLY A 115 -13.84 1.39 0.30
N TYR A 116 -12.59 1.81 0.25
CA TYR A 116 -11.82 2.24 1.42
C TYR A 116 -11.96 3.73 1.75
N GLY A 117 -12.86 4.47 1.09
CA GLY A 117 -13.17 5.87 1.40
C GLY A 117 -12.17 6.88 0.85
N ALA A 118 -11.40 6.52 -0.19
CA ALA A 118 -10.50 7.45 -0.84
C ALA A 118 -11.25 8.56 -1.57
N ASN A 119 -10.81 9.81 -1.38
CA ASN A 119 -11.16 10.93 -2.24
C ASN A 119 -10.33 10.86 -3.52
N LEU A 120 -10.94 10.41 -4.63
CA LEU A 120 -10.23 10.28 -5.90
C LEU A 120 -10.13 11.63 -6.62
N ILE A 121 -8.93 11.93 -7.09
CA ILE A 121 -8.62 13.08 -7.93
C ILE A 121 -8.10 12.53 -9.26
N TYR A 122 -8.77 12.84 -10.36
CA TYR A 122 -8.38 12.29 -11.66
C TYR A 122 -7.36 13.17 -12.37
N CYS A 123 -6.35 12.55 -12.98
CA CYS A 123 -5.33 13.19 -13.79
C CYS A 123 -5.22 12.54 -15.18
N GLU A 124 -4.51 13.19 -16.10
CA GLU A 124 -4.17 12.58 -17.39
C GLU A 124 -3.07 11.52 -17.21
N PRO A 125 -2.96 10.54 -18.13
CA PRO A 125 -2.04 9.40 -17.99
C PRO A 125 -0.58 9.75 -18.32
N SER A 126 -0.09 10.94 -17.98
CA SER A 126 1.32 11.34 -18.10
C SER A 126 1.96 11.48 -16.72
N VAL A 127 3.29 11.32 -16.65
CA VAL A 127 4.05 11.56 -15.41
C VAL A 127 3.92 13.02 -14.99
N GLU A 128 4.01 13.93 -15.95
CA GLU A 128 3.88 15.37 -15.73
C GLU A 128 2.51 15.76 -15.15
N SER A 129 1.41 15.17 -15.66
CA SER A 129 0.06 15.44 -15.12
C SER A 129 -0.11 14.90 -13.70
N ARG A 130 0.57 13.80 -13.36
CA ARG A 130 0.54 13.23 -12.01
C ARG A 130 1.24 14.12 -10.99
N GLU A 131 2.34 14.75 -11.38
CA GLU A 131 3.12 15.64 -10.52
C GLU A 131 2.46 17.02 -10.38
N SER A 132 1.92 17.57 -11.47
CA SER A 132 1.27 18.89 -11.45
C SER A 132 -0.06 18.94 -10.70
N THR A 133 -0.72 17.79 -10.49
CA THR A 133 -1.97 17.71 -9.73
C THR A 133 -1.79 17.98 -8.22
N PHE A 134 -0.54 18.00 -7.71
CA PHE A 134 -0.24 18.32 -6.30
C PHE A 134 -0.10 19.82 -6.02
N ILE A 135 -0.07 20.67 -7.05
CA ILE A 135 0.21 22.10 -6.96
C ILE A 135 -1.10 22.90 -6.98
#